data_AF-A0A1Z9B0W9-F1
#
_entry.id   AF-A0A1Z9B0W9-F1
#
_cell.length_a   1.000
_cell.length_b   1.000
_cell.length_c   1.000
_cell.angle_alpha   90.00
_cell.angle_beta   90.00
_cell.angle_gamma   90.00
#
_symmetry.space_group_name_H-M   'P 1'
#
loop_
_entity.id
_entity.type
_entity.pdbx_description
1 polymer ?
#
loop_
_entity_poly.entity_id
_entity_poly.type
_entity_poly.pdbx_seq_one_letter_code
_entity_poly.pdbx_strand_id
1 'polypeptide(L)'
;MNIRILPRTSDCVEVMYVNLIAGTAEVAYKKGSIYRYSNVSRRAITNLLLNPSMSLGFWVNKNCKTQRTSVRLLLSYEACMNQQPLLV
;
A
#
# COMPACT_ATOMS: atom_id res chain seq x y z
N MET A 1 -3.09 -11.12 -5.29
CA MET A 1 -4.02 -10.98 -4.16
C MET A 1 -3.64 -9.72 -3.40
N ASN A 2 -4.55 -8.75 -3.32
CA ASN A 2 -4.34 -7.52 -2.55
C ASN A 2 -4.79 -7.76 -1.09
N ILE A 3 -3.86 -7.58 -0.16
CA ILE A 3 -4.06 -7.74 1.28
C ILE A 3 -4.26 -6.35 1.88
N ARG A 4 -5.37 -6.14 2.59
CA ARG A 4 -5.62 -4.92 3.34
C ARG A 4 -4.74 -4.90 4.59
N ILE A 5 -4.03 -3.79 4.79
CA ILE A 5 -3.28 -3.57 6.01
C ILE A 5 -4.25 -3.16 7.13
N LEU A 6 -4.15 -3.81 8.29
CA LEU A 6 -5.04 -3.52 9.43
C LEU A 6 -5.02 -2.02 9.75
N PRO A 7 -6.20 -1.40 9.99
CA PRO A 7 -6.30 0.01 10.34
C PRO A 7 -5.49 0.29 11.61
N ARG A 8 -4.68 1.34 11.58
CA ARG A 8 -3.94 1.83 12.74
C ARG A 8 -3.73 3.34 12.62
N THR A 9 -3.58 3.99 13.78
CA THR A 9 -3.38 5.43 13.86
C THR A 9 -2.12 5.81 13.08
N SER A 10 -2.30 6.57 12.01
CA SER A 10 -1.23 7.11 11.17
C SER A 10 -1.61 8.53 10.79
N ASP A 11 -0.67 9.47 10.89
CA ASP A 11 -0.94 10.88 10.54
C ASP A 11 -1.01 11.10 9.03
N CYS A 12 -0.44 10.17 8.26
CA CYS A 12 -0.24 10.32 6.82
C CYS A 12 -1.13 9.39 6.00
N VAL A 13 -1.26 8.14 6.43
CA VAL A 13 -1.94 7.07 5.69
C VAL A 13 -3.31 6.80 6.31
N GLU A 14 -4.34 6.79 5.49
CA GLU A 14 -5.70 6.45 5.90
C GLU A 14 -5.97 4.95 5.72
N VAL A 15 -5.71 4.45 4.51
CA VAL A 15 -5.87 3.02 4.17
C VAL A 15 -4.72 2.59 3.28
N MET A 16 -4.27 1.34 3.44
CA MET A 16 -3.22 0.78 2.61
C MET A 16 -3.53 -0.67 2.21
N TYR A 17 -3.24 -0.99 0.96
CA TYR A 17 -3.31 -2.34 0.39
C TYR A 17 -1.95 -2.73 -0.15
N VAL A 18 -1.58 -3.99 -0.02
CA VAL A 18 -0.32 -4.52 -0.55
C VAL A 18 -0.55 -5.81 -1.30
N ASN A 19 0.21 -6.04 -2.37
CA ASN A 19 0.21 -7.29 -3.11
C ASN A 19 1.60 -7.86 -3.13
N LEU A 20 1.81 -8.95 -2.40
CA LEU A 20 3.13 -9.58 -2.29
C LEU A 20 3.61 -10.17 -3.63
N ILE A 21 2.70 -10.74 -4.42
CA ILE A 21 3.02 -11.39 -5.69
C ILE A 21 3.38 -10.33 -6.73
N ALA A 22 2.51 -9.35 -6.91
CA ALA A 22 2.68 -8.27 -7.87
C ALA A 22 3.76 -7.26 -7.45
N GLY A 23 4.16 -7.24 -6.18
CA GLY A 23 5.10 -6.25 -5.66
C GLY A 23 4.52 -4.84 -5.71
N THR A 24 3.26 -4.68 -5.35
CA THR A 24 2.56 -3.38 -5.37
C THR A 24 2.11 -2.96 -3.98
N ALA A 25 2.07 -1.65 -3.75
CA ALA A 25 1.49 -1.04 -2.56
C ALA A 25 0.59 0.12 -2.98
N GLU A 26 -0.64 0.13 -2.51
CA GLU A 26 -1.63 1.16 -2.79
C GLU A 26 -1.93 1.90 -1.50
N VAL A 27 -1.69 3.20 -1.52
CA VAL A 27 -1.72 4.05 -0.32
C VAL A 27 -2.75 5.14 -0.56
N ALA A 28 -3.83 5.11 0.22
CA ALA A 28 -4.75 6.23 0.35
C ALA A 28 -4.26 7.13 1.49
N TYR A 29 -3.92 8.37 1.16
CA TYR A 29 -3.47 9.37 2.12
C TYR A 29 -4.66 10.16 2.67
N LYS A 30 -4.58 10.59 3.94
CA LYS A 30 -5.64 11.38 4.59
C LYS A 30 -6.00 12.69 3.87
N LYS A 31 -5.11 13.18 2.99
CA LYS A 31 -5.35 14.37 2.15
C LYS A 31 -6.16 14.06 0.87
N GLY A 32 -6.66 12.84 0.72
CA GLY A 32 -7.54 12.40 -0.37
C GLY A 32 -6.85 11.83 -1.61
N SER A 33 -5.52 11.95 -1.73
CA SER A 33 -4.79 11.37 -2.87
C SER A 33 -4.52 9.87 -2.66
N ILE A 34 -4.69 9.08 -3.71
CA ILE A 34 -4.45 7.64 -3.70
C ILE A 34 -3.34 7.33 -4.71
N TYR A 35 -2.30 6.63 -4.27
CA TYR A 35 -1.17 6.26 -5.12
C TYR A 35 -0.95 4.75 -5.14
N ARG A 36 -0.74 4.20 -6.33
CA ARG A 36 -0.22 2.86 -6.54
C ARG A 36 1.27 2.93 -6.80
N TYR A 37 2.03 2.26 -5.95
CA TYR A 37 3.46 2.02 -6.11
C TYR A 37 3.66 0.61 -6.67
N SER A 38 4.43 0.51 -7.74
CA SER A 38 4.83 -0.75 -8.35
C SER A 38 6.32 -1.02 -8.14
N ASN A 39 6.73 -2.28 -8.24
CA ASN A 39 8.10 -2.73 -8.00
C ASN A 39 8.58 -2.45 -6.56
N VAL A 40 7.66 -2.56 -5.60
CA VAL A 40 7.97 -2.51 -4.17
C VAL A 40 8.59 -3.85 -3.76
N SER A 41 9.65 -3.80 -2.96
CA SER A 41 10.34 -5.01 -2.50
C SER A 41 9.38 -5.96 -1.79
N ARG A 42 9.26 -7.20 -2.28
CA ARG A 42 8.42 -8.24 -1.65
C ARG A 42 8.84 -8.50 -0.21
N ARG A 43 10.15 -8.45 0.08
CA ARG A 43 10.67 -8.56 1.46
C ARG A 43 10.17 -7.42 2.35
N ALA A 44 10.09 -6.20 1.81
CA ALA A 44 9.55 -5.06 2.56
C ALA A 44 8.05 -5.20 2.82
N ILE A 45 7.30 -5.75 1.86
CA ILE A 45 5.87 -6.07 2.02
C ILE A 45 5.68 -7.15 3.09
N THR A 46 6.44 -8.25 3.03
CA THR A 46 6.40 -9.31 4.05
C THR A 46 6.72 -8.75 5.43
N ASN A 47 7.78 -7.95 5.54
CA ASN A 47 8.17 -7.32 6.80
C ASN A 47 7.07 -6.42 7.39
N LEU A 48 6.32 -5.71 6.53
CA LEU A 48 5.19 -4.89 6.95
C LEU A 48 4.00 -5.74 7.42
N LEU A 49 3.73 -6.87 6.78
CA LEU A 49 2.67 -7.80 7.17
C LEU A 49 2.97 -8.47 8.51
N LEU A 50 4.24 -8.81 8.75
CA LEU A 50 4.68 -9.47 9.99
C LEU A 50 4.88 -8.51 11.17
N ASN A 51 5.17 -7.22 10.92
CA ASN A 51 5.41 -6.23 11.97
C ASN A 51 4.26 -5.20 12.05
N PRO A 52 3.20 -5.47 12.84
CA PRO A 52 2.04 -4.58 12.93
C PRO A 52 2.35 -3.24 13.60
N SER A 53 3.39 -3.16 14.44
CA SER A 53 3.84 -1.95 15.13
C SER A 53 4.60 -0.96 14.23
N MET A 54 4.86 -1.34 12.98
CA MET A 54 5.59 -0.48 12.05
C MET A 54 4.76 0.73 11.60
N SER A 55 5.35 1.92 11.71
CA SER A 55 4.71 3.14 11.21
C SER A 55 4.56 3.13 9.69
N LEU A 56 3.31 3.30 9.24
CA LEU A 56 2.94 3.25 7.82
C LEU A 56 3.62 4.37 7.02
N GLY A 57 3.65 5.59 7.55
CA GLY A 57 4.27 6.73 6.87
C GLY A 57 5.78 6.52 6.65
N PHE A 58 6.49 6.06 7.70
CA PHE A 58 7.91 5.73 7.59
C PHE A 58 8.16 4.59 6.61
N TRP A 59 7.33 3.55 6.63
CA TRP A 59 7.47 2.43 5.70
C TRP A 59 7.28 2.86 4.25
N VAL A 60 6.26 3.66 3.95
CA VAL A 60 6.01 4.19 2.60
C VAL A 60 7.17 5.07 2.15
N ASN A 61 7.67 5.98 3.00
CA ASN A 61 8.80 6.84 2.67
C ASN A 61 10.06 6.03 2.36
N LYS A 62 10.32 4.98 3.13
CA LYS A 62 11.51 4.13 2.99
C LYS A 62 11.44 3.18 1.79
N ASN A 63 10.26 2.61 1.50
CA ASN A 63 10.14 1.49 0.57
C ASN A 63 9.39 1.83 -0.74
N CYS A 64 8.57 2.88 -0.76
CA CYS A 64 7.78 3.27 -1.93
C CYS A 64 8.31 4.53 -2.65
N LYS A 65 9.11 5.36 -1.97
CA LYS A 65 9.73 6.57 -2.56
C LYS A 65 11.20 6.32 -2.92
N THR A 66 11.46 5.20 -3.59
CA THR A 66 12.81 4.86 -4.07
C THR A 66 12.90 5.05 -5.58
N GLN A 67 14.10 5.16 -6.14
CA GLN A 67 14.27 5.32 -7.60
C GLN A 67 13.79 4.10 -8.41
N ARG A 68 13.66 2.93 -7.77
CA ARG A 68 13.27 1.67 -8.44
C ARG A 68 11.76 1.47 -8.51
N THR A 69 11.00 2.23 -7.73
CA THR A 69 9.55 2.11 -7.63
C THR A 69 8.87 3.09 -8.58
N SER A 70 7.91 2.59 -9.36
CA SER A 70 7.08 3.43 -10.22
C SER A 70 5.83 3.85 -9.45
N VAL A 71 5.37 5.09 -9.64
CA VAL A 71 4.19 5.63 -8.97
C VAL A 71 3.11 5.99 -10.00
N ARG A 72 1.85 5.67 -9.67
CA ARG A 72 0.67 6.04 -10.45
C ARG A 72 -0.39 6.63 -9.50
N LEU A 73 -0.96 7.77 -9.87
CA LEU A 73 -2.13 8.33 -9.18
C LEU A 73 -3.37 7.51 -9.54
N LEU A 74 -4.18 7.15 -8.55
CA LEU A 74 -5.47 6.49 -8.72
C LEU A 74 -6.59 7.51 -8.47
N LEU A 75 -7.64 7.44 -9.28
CA LEU A 75 -8.75 8.40 -9.26
C LEU A 75 -9.80 8.09 -8.19
N SER A 76 -9.88 6.86 -7.69
CA SER A 76 -10.89 6.44 -6.71
C SER A 76 -10.47 5.23 -5.89
N TYR A 77 -11.09 5.07 -4.71
CA TYR A 77 -10.93 3.89 -3.85
C TYR A 77 -11.41 2.62 -4.56
N GLU A 78 -12.43 2.71 -5.41
CA GLU A 78 -12.94 1.56 -6.17
C GLU A 78 -11.88 0.98 -7.12
N ALA A 79 -11.06 1.82 -7.74
CA ALA A 79 -9.92 1.38 -8.56
C ALA A 79 -8.85 0.61 -7.75
N CYS A 80 -8.84 0.80 -6.42
CA CYS A 80 -7.99 0.09 -5.48
C CYS A 80 -8.63 -1.23 -5.00
N MET A 81 -9.95 -1.24 -4.76
CA MET A 81 -10.70 -2.42 -4.28
C MET A 81 -11.00 -3.45 -5.39
N ASN A 82 -11.29 -3.00 -6.62
CA ASN A 82 -11.72 -3.85 -7.74
C ASN A 82 -10.66 -4.83 -8.27
N GLN A 83 -9.52 -4.95 -7.58
CA GLN A 83 -8.48 -5.95 -7.84
C GLN A 83 -8.49 -7.12 -6.84
N GLN A 84 -9.46 -7.15 -5.92
CA GLN A 84 -9.77 -8.34 -5.13
C GLN A 84 -10.82 -9.16 -5.89
N PRO A 85 -10.59 -10.46 -6.17
CA PRO A 85 -11.69 -11.31 -6.62
C PRO A 85 -12.74 -11.33 -5.50
N LEU A 86 -13.97 -10.96 -5.82
CA LEU A 86 -15.13 -11.10 -4.95
C LEU A 86 -15.24 -12.59 -4.59
N LEU A 87 -14.95 -12.93 -3.34
CA LEU A 87 -15.40 -14.20 -2.78
C LEU A 87 -16.90 -14.02 -2.52
N VAL A 88 -17.70 -14.61 -3.40
CA VAL A 88 -19.10 -14.97 -3.15
C VAL A 88 -19.14 -16.04 -2.08
#